data_AF-A0A087A9V2-F1
#
_entry.id   AF-A0A087A9V2-F1
#
_cell.length_a   1.000
_cell.length_b   1.000
_cell.length_c   1.000
_cell.angle_alpha   90.00
_cell.angle_beta   90.00
_cell.angle_gamma   90.00
#
_symmetry.space_group_name_H-M   'P 1'
#
loop_
_entity.id
_entity.type
_entity.pdbx_description
1 polymer ?
#
loop_
_entity_poly.entity_id
_entity_poly.type
_entity_poly.pdbx_seq_one_letter_code
_entity_poly.pdbx_strand_id
1 'polypeptide(L)'
;MSSAFDWRAKAACRDKDPELFFPVGNTGAAYQQIEEAKAVCRTCKVIDACLKCALDTNQDYGVWGGLSEDERRQLKRKAMRLRRSQAMQMQV
;
A
#
# COMPACT_ATOMS: atom_id res chain seq x y z
N MET A 1 -4.44 -9.68 -25.28
CA MET A 1 -3.75 -9.83 -23.98
C MET A 1 -4.82 -9.92 -22.91
N SER A 2 -5.25 -11.15 -22.59
CA SER A 2 -6.45 -11.39 -21.79
C SER A 2 -6.20 -11.22 -20.30
N SER A 3 -7.04 -10.39 -19.70
CA SER A 3 -7.24 -10.04 -18.30
C SER A 3 -7.67 -11.24 -17.44
N ALA A 4 -6.91 -12.33 -17.48
CA ALA A 4 -7.14 -13.49 -16.62
C ALA A 4 -6.75 -13.13 -15.18
N PHE A 5 -7.73 -12.98 -14.30
CA PHE A 5 -7.58 -12.58 -12.89
C PHE A 5 -7.15 -11.12 -12.67
N ASP A 6 -7.97 -10.16 -13.11
CA ASP A 6 -7.84 -8.80 -12.58
C ASP A 6 -8.28 -8.79 -11.11
N TRP A 7 -7.33 -8.95 -10.21
CA TRP A 7 -7.53 -8.89 -8.76
C TRP A 7 -8.25 -7.60 -8.35
N ARG A 8 -8.15 -6.53 -9.15
CA ARG A 8 -8.88 -5.28 -8.93
C ARG A 8 -10.39 -5.50 -8.92
N ALA A 9 -10.92 -6.43 -9.72
CA ALA A 9 -12.36 -6.73 -9.75
C ALA A 9 -12.86 -7.33 -8.42
N LYS A 10 -11.97 -7.92 -7.61
CA LYS A 10 -12.29 -8.50 -6.29
C LYS A 10 -11.92 -7.57 -5.13
N ALA A 11 -11.54 -6.32 -5.41
CA ALA A 11 -11.13 -5.37 -4.38
C ALA A 11 -12.34 -4.79 -3.65
N ALA A 12 -12.35 -4.92 -2.32
CA ALA A 12 -13.43 -4.43 -1.46
C ALA A 12 -13.57 -2.89 -1.46
N CYS A 13 -12.53 -2.17 -1.86
CA CYS A 13 -12.55 -0.70 -1.97
C CYS A 13 -13.44 -0.18 -3.10
N ARG A 14 -13.87 -1.03 -4.05
CA ARG A 14 -14.71 -0.63 -5.18
C ARG A 14 -16.11 -0.16 -4.79
N ASP A 15 -16.63 -0.69 -3.69
CA ASP A 15 -17.97 -0.38 -3.18
C ASP A 15 -17.94 0.77 -2.15
N LYS A 16 -16.82 1.48 -2.07
CA LYS A 16 -16.57 2.58 -1.13
C LYS A 16 -16.21 3.84 -1.89
N ASP A 17 -16.31 4.96 -1.18
CA ASP A 17 -15.93 6.26 -1.71
C ASP A 17 -14.43 6.27 -2.07
N PRO A 18 -14.05 6.59 -3.32
CA PRO A 18 -12.65 6.75 -3.71
C PRO A 18 -11.90 7.78 -2.86
N GLU A 19 -12.55 8.87 -2.43
CA GLU A 19 -11.90 9.93 -1.65
C GLU A 19 -11.39 9.42 -0.31
N LEU A 20 -12.04 8.40 0.27
CA LEU A 20 -11.59 7.75 1.51
C LEU A 20 -10.15 7.23 1.41
N PHE A 21 -9.71 6.78 0.24
CA PHE A 21 -8.39 6.22 0.01
C PHE A 21 -7.33 7.27 -0.34
N PHE A 22 -7.71 8.53 -0.56
CA PHE A 22 -6.81 9.64 -0.88
C PHE A 22 -6.93 10.79 0.14
N PRO A 23 -6.51 10.56 1.40
CA PRO A 23 -6.54 11.57 2.44
C PRO A 23 -5.55 12.71 2.13
N VAL A 24 -5.94 13.94 2.46
CA VAL A 24 -5.08 15.13 2.35
C VAL A 24 -4.35 15.34 3.67
N GLY A 25 -3.08 14.96 3.72
CA GLY A 25 -2.24 15.03 4.91
C GLY A 25 -2.27 13.74 5.75
N ASN A 26 -1.63 13.78 6.92
CA ASN A 26 -1.47 12.60 7.80
C ASN A 26 -1.78 12.90 9.29
N THR A 27 -2.37 14.05 9.59
CA THR A 27 -2.72 14.48 10.95
C THR A 27 -4.21 14.78 11.10
N GLY A 28 -4.71 14.72 12.34
CA GLY A 28 -6.10 15.06 12.66
C GLY A 28 -7.12 14.20 11.91
N ALA A 29 -8.04 14.84 11.18
CA ALA A 29 -9.08 14.18 10.40
C ALA A 29 -8.52 13.22 9.33
N ALA A 30 -7.36 13.55 8.74
CA ALA A 30 -6.72 12.69 7.75
C ALA A 30 -6.27 11.36 8.36
N TYR A 31 -5.87 11.35 9.64
CA TYR A 31 -5.51 10.11 10.33
C TYR A 31 -6.72 9.18 10.50
N GLN A 32 -7.88 9.73 10.85
CA GLN A 32 -9.12 8.96 10.96
C GLN A 32 -9.52 8.36 9.60
N GLN A 33 -9.44 9.17 8.53
CA GLN A 33 -9.69 8.73 7.17
C GLN A 33 -8.75 7.60 6.72
N ILE A 34 -7.45 7.69 7.07
CA ILE A 34 -6.47 6.63 6.83
C ILE A 34 -6.87 5.34 7.55
N GLU A 35 -7.24 5.41 8.83
CA GLU A 35 -7.60 4.23 9.61
C GLU A 35 -8.90 3.58 9.12
N GLU A 36 -9.86 4.37 8.66
CA GLU A 36 -11.07 3.88 7.99
C GLU A 36 -10.75 3.19 6.66
N ALA A 37 -9.92 3.80 5.81
CA ALA A 37 -9.47 3.17 4.57
C ALA A 37 -8.73 1.85 4.84
N LYS A 38 -7.86 1.82 5.85
CA LYS A 38 -7.18 0.58 6.28
C LYS A 38 -8.16 -0.46 6.80
N ALA A 39 -9.22 -0.07 7.50
CA ALA A 39 -10.25 -1.00 7.94
C ALA A 39 -10.92 -1.72 6.76
N VAL A 40 -11.18 -0.99 5.66
CA VAL A 40 -11.66 -1.59 4.41
C VAL A 40 -10.60 -2.50 3.79
N CYS A 41 -9.33 -2.09 3.76
CA CYS A 41 -8.27 -2.94 3.25
C CYS A 41 -8.12 -4.26 4.02
N ARG A 42 -8.30 -4.26 5.35
CA ARG A 42 -8.19 -5.46 6.20
C ARG A 42 -9.23 -6.54 5.87
N THR A 43 -10.37 -6.18 5.29
CA THR A 43 -11.39 -7.15 4.87
C THR A 43 -11.22 -7.61 3.41
N CYS A 44 -10.26 -7.01 2.69
CA CYS A 44 -10.05 -7.23 1.27
C CYS A 44 -9.24 -8.50 0.99
N LYS A 45 -9.80 -9.45 0.23
CA LYS A 45 -9.14 -10.72 -0.13
C LYS A 45 -7.94 -10.57 -1.06
N VAL A 46 -7.78 -9.40 -1.69
CA VAL A 46 -6.71 -9.11 -2.66
C VAL A 46 -5.69 -8.10 -2.12
N ILE A 47 -5.61 -7.95 -0.79
CA ILE A 47 -4.72 -7.00 -0.13
C ILE A 47 -3.25 -7.16 -0.56
N ASP A 48 -2.76 -8.40 -0.67
CA ASP A 48 -1.37 -8.69 -1.07
C ASP A 48 -1.09 -8.33 -2.52
N ALA A 49 -2.02 -8.67 -3.43
CA ALA A 49 -1.91 -8.33 -4.84
C ALA A 49 -1.95 -6.80 -5.05
N CYS A 50 -2.79 -6.10 -4.27
CA CYS A 50 -2.87 -4.65 -4.25
C CYS A 50 -1.56 -4.02 -3.76
N LEU A 51 -1.02 -4.51 -2.63
CA LEU A 51 0.24 -4.03 -2.09
C LEU A 51 1.39 -4.24 -3.08
N LYS A 52 1.50 -5.44 -3.66
CA LYS A 52 2.52 -5.75 -4.66
C LYS A 52 2.45 -4.79 -5.85
N CYS A 53 1.26 -4.59 -6.41
CA CYS A 53 1.08 -3.66 -7.52
C CYS A 53 1.48 -2.22 -7.15
N ALA A 54 1.14 -1.77 -5.94
CA ALA A 54 1.49 -0.43 -5.47
C ALA A 54 3.01 -0.24 -5.28
N LEU A 55 3.71 -1.29 -4.83
CA LEU A 55 5.17 -1.28 -4.72
C LEU A 55 5.84 -1.32 -6.10
N ASP A 56 5.38 -2.19 -6.99
CA ASP A 56 5.95 -2.38 -8.34
C ASP A 56 5.75 -1.16 -9.23
N THR A 57 4.61 -0.49 -9.13
CA THR A 57 4.29 0.72 -9.94
C THR A 57 4.65 2.03 -9.25
N ASN A 58 5.28 1.97 -8.07
CA ASN A 58 5.66 3.14 -7.28
C ASN A 58 4.49 4.10 -7.01
N GLN A 59 3.34 3.58 -6.55
CA GLN A 59 2.21 4.42 -6.16
C GLN A 59 2.55 5.23 -4.91
N ASP A 60 2.73 6.53 -5.12
CA ASP A 60 3.21 7.44 -4.08
C ASP A 60 2.09 8.03 -3.23
N TYR A 61 0.84 8.06 -3.70
CA TYR A 61 -0.28 8.68 -2.97
C TYR A 61 -1.34 7.68 -2.52
N GLY A 62 -2.05 8.02 -1.43
CA GLY A 62 -3.21 7.27 -0.95
C GLY A 62 -2.90 5.97 -0.19
N VAL A 63 -3.95 5.26 0.22
CA VAL A 63 -3.89 3.99 0.96
C VAL A 63 -3.98 2.80 0.00
N TRP A 64 -2.96 1.96 0.00
CA TRP A 64 -2.85 0.79 -0.88
C TRP A 64 -2.43 -0.43 -0.09
N GLY A 65 -3.14 -1.55 -0.28
CA GLY A 65 -2.79 -2.82 0.37
C GLY A 65 -2.74 -2.73 1.89
N GLY A 66 -3.57 -1.88 2.50
CA GLY A 66 -3.58 -1.65 3.95
C GLY A 66 -2.46 -0.76 4.50
N LEU A 67 -1.66 -0.13 3.63
CA LEU A 67 -0.60 0.79 4.02
C LEU A 67 -0.88 2.21 3.50
N SER A 68 -0.65 3.21 4.34
CA SER A 68 -0.61 4.62 3.92
C SER A 68 0.62 4.91 3.05
N GLU A 69 0.65 6.08 2.41
CA GLU A 69 1.82 6.58 1.71
C GLU A 69 3.09 6.53 2.59
N ASP A 70 2.99 7.07 3.80
CA ASP A 70 4.13 7.16 4.74
C ASP A 70 4.62 5.77 5.14
N GLU A 71 3.71 4.83 5.41
CA GLU A 71 4.06 3.45 5.76
C GLU A 71 4.74 2.74 4.58
N ARG A 72 4.24 2.90 3.35
CA ARG A 72 4.89 2.35 2.15
C ARG A 72 6.28 2.94 1.95
N ARG A 73 6.44 4.25 2.17
CA ARG A 73 7.73 4.94 2.07
C ARG A 73 8.72 4.44 3.12
N GLN A 74 8.26 4.23 4.36
CA GLN A 74 9.06 3.64 5.43
C GLN A 74 9.45 2.19 5.11
N LEU A 75 8.53 1.39 4.56
CA LEU A 75 8.80 0.01 4.15
C LEU A 75 9.89 -0.05 3.08
N LYS A 76 9.81 0.79 2.04
CA LYS A 76 10.85 0.91 1.00
C LYS A 76 12.20 1.31 1.59
N ARG A 77 12.23 2.30 2.50
CA ARG A 77 13.47 2.73 3.19
C ARG A 77 14.08 1.60 4.02
N LYS A 78 13.25 0.83 4.75
CA LYS A 78 13.71 -0.33 5.54
C LYS A 78 14.28 -1.42 4.62
N ALA A 79 13.60 -1.74 3.53
CA ALA A 79 14.07 -2.72 2.55
C ALA A 79 15.42 -2.31 1.93
N MET A 80 15.60 -1.04 1.58
CA MET A 80 16.88 -0.52 1.09
C MET A 80 17.99 -0.64 2.13
N ARG A 81 17.72 -0.32 3.40
CA ARG A 81 18.69 -0.46 4.50
C ARG A 81 19.12 -1.91 4.70
N LEU A 82 18.18 -2.85 4.68
CA LEU A 82 18.47 -4.29 4.81
C LEU A 82 19.30 -4.81 3.64
N ARG A 83 18.97 -4.42 2.40
CA ARG A 83 19.76 -4.78 1.21
C ARG A 83 21.19 -4.26 1.32
N ARG A 84 21.36 -3.01 1.79
CA ARG A 84 22.69 -2.41 2.00
C ARG A 84 23.48 -3.13 3.09
N SER A 85 22.85 -3.50 4.21
CA SER A 85 23.54 -4.24 5.29
C SER A 85 23.94 -5.65 4.87
N GLN A 86 23.09 -6.34 4.09
CA GLN A 86 23.40 -7.67 3.54
C GLN A 86 24.55 -7.60 2.52
N ALA A 87 24.56 -6.59 1.64
CA ALA A 87 25.66 -6.39 0.69
C ALA A 87 27.00 -6.16 1.41
N MET A 88 27.00 -5.45 2.55
CA MET A 88 28.20 -5.25 3.37
C MET A 88 28.68 -6.57 4.03
N GLN A 89 27.77 -7.46 4.43
CA GLN A 89 28.10 -8.74 5.07
C GLN A 89 28.68 -9.78 4.10
N MET A 90 28.44 -9.65 2.80
CA MET A 90 29.01 -10.55 1.77
C MET A 90 30.41 -10.12 1.29
N GLN A 91 30.97 -9.03 1.82
CA GLN A 91 32.29 -8.48 1.45
C GLN A 91 33.39 -8.76 2.49
N VAL A 92 33.08 -9.53 3.54
CA VAL A 92 34.00 -10.06 4.56
C VAL A 92 34.07 -11.58 4.45
#